data_AF-A0A149UUM4-F1
#
_entry.id   AF-A0A149UUM4-F1
#
_cell.length_a   1.000
_cell.length_b   1.000
_cell.length_c   1.000
_cell.angle_alpha   90.00
_cell.angle_beta   90.00
_cell.angle_gamma   90.00
#
_symmetry.space_group_name_H-M   'P 1'
#
loop_
_entity.id
_entity.type
_entity.pdbx_description
1 polymer ?
#
loop_
_entity_poly.entity_id
_entity_poly.type
_entity_poly.pdbx_seq_one_letter_code
_entity_poly.pdbx_strand_id
1 'polypeptide(L)'
;KFIPARMLVNGRSIFFDKSITSYDYYHVETEEHSVIMADGMLTESYLDTGNRRSFSQKGKVTSISSRNLTWKAAAAPLMVSRETIEPLFRQIEARAERAGYAVQTESRPLTNDSDLHLKTNAGAIIRPIRQNNGRVMFMIPSGVENVRIISNASRPCDVIGPFVDDRRQLGVLVGTVTLFESNRTRTLTDHLHDAQLSGWSNVEEGTMRWTSGNALLPLGERAPGALALMAIEVKAAGPYILDETLSENHALKV
;
A
#
# COMPACT_ATOMS: atom_id res chain seq x y z
N LYS A 1 -7.48 23.75 -8.67
CA LYS A 1 -7.43 22.51 -7.85
C LYS A 1 -5.96 22.14 -7.72
N PHE A 2 -5.51 21.72 -6.54
CA PHE A 2 -4.16 21.17 -6.39
C PHE A 2 -4.17 19.69 -6.77
N ILE A 3 -3.20 19.28 -7.58
CA ILE A 3 -3.01 17.89 -7.98
C ILE A 3 -1.62 17.49 -7.50
N PRO A 4 -1.48 16.43 -6.68
CA PRO A 4 -0.17 15.95 -6.27
C PRO A 4 0.68 15.57 -7.49
N ALA A 5 1.88 16.14 -7.62
CA ALA A 5 2.76 15.92 -8.77
C ALA A 5 3.05 14.43 -9.02
N ARG A 6 3.15 13.63 -7.94
CA ARG A 6 3.30 12.16 -8.01
C ARG A 6 2.23 11.47 -8.86
N MET A 7 1.02 12.05 -8.96
CA MET A 7 -0.09 11.49 -9.73
C MET A 7 0.01 11.76 -11.22
N LEU A 8 0.96 12.60 -11.63
CA LEU A 8 1.24 12.99 -13.00
C LEU A 8 2.56 12.38 -13.51
N VAL A 9 3.22 11.52 -12.72
CA VAL A 9 4.50 10.88 -13.06
C VAL A 9 4.29 9.90 -14.21
N ASN A 10 4.58 10.31 -15.44
CA ASN A 10 4.37 9.51 -16.65
C ASN A 10 5.62 8.74 -17.10
N GLY A 11 6.72 8.78 -16.33
CA GLY A 11 7.97 8.08 -16.66
C GLY A 11 8.66 8.61 -17.93
N ARG A 12 8.25 9.77 -18.45
CA ARG A 12 8.84 10.45 -19.61
C ARG A 12 9.17 11.90 -19.25
N SER A 13 8.21 12.81 -19.40
CA SER A 13 8.39 14.23 -19.10
C SER A 13 8.27 14.56 -17.60
N ILE A 14 7.64 13.69 -16.81
CA ILE A 14 7.54 13.80 -15.35
C ILE A 14 7.97 12.46 -14.76
N PHE A 15 9.11 12.45 -14.08
CA PHE A 15 9.72 11.24 -13.52
C PHE A 15 10.52 11.57 -12.25
N PHE A 16 10.84 10.54 -11.48
CA PHE A 16 11.74 10.68 -10.33
C PHE A 16 13.19 10.62 -10.82
N ASP A 17 13.88 11.76 -10.79
CA ASP A 17 15.32 11.78 -11.02
C ASP A 17 16.05 11.35 -9.74
N LYS A 18 16.58 10.12 -9.75
CA LYS A 18 17.34 9.56 -8.62
C LYS A 18 18.85 9.80 -8.74
N SER A 19 19.31 10.48 -9.79
CA SER A 19 20.72 10.86 -9.94
C SER A 19 21.12 11.99 -9.00
N ILE A 20 20.16 12.85 -8.63
CA ILE A 20 20.33 13.93 -7.67
C ILE A 20 20.08 13.38 -6.26
N THR A 21 21.16 13.13 -5.52
CA THR A 21 21.11 12.50 -4.19
C THR A 21 21.14 13.51 -3.04
N SER A 22 21.44 14.78 -3.33
CA SER A 22 21.46 15.86 -2.35
C SER A 22 21.04 17.17 -2.99
N TYR A 23 20.14 17.89 -2.34
CA TYR A 23 19.64 19.19 -2.75
C TYR A 23 19.07 19.93 -1.54
N ASP A 24 19.09 21.26 -1.60
CA ASP A 24 18.38 22.10 -0.65
C ASP A 24 16.92 22.23 -1.08
N TYR A 25 16.00 22.10 -0.13
CA TYR A 25 14.58 22.30 -0.39
C TYR A 25 14.01 23.32 0.61
N TYR A 26 13.19 24.23 0.11
CA TYR A 26 12.61 25.31 0.89
C TYR A 26 11.09 25.19 0.85
N HIS A 27 10.46 25.35 2.02
CA HIS A 27 9.02 25.54 2.13
C HIS A 27 8.72 27.03 2.25
N VAL A 28 7.98 27.57 1.28
CA VAL A 28 7.55 28.97 1.28
C VAL A 28 6.17 29.05 1.89
N GLU A 29 6.03 29.65 3.07
CA GLU A 29 4.73 29.92 3.69
C GLU A 29 4.32 31.38 3.45
N THR A 30 3.02 31.58 3.24
CA THR A 30 2.36 32.87 3.07
C THR A 30 1.33 33.08 4.19
N GLU A 31 0.91 34.32 4.45
CA GLU A 31 -0.07 34.63 5.51
C GLU A 31 -1.36 33.79 5.36
N GLU A 32 -1.89 33.74 4.14
CA GLU A 32 -2.91 32.79 3.71
C GLU A 32 -2.29 31.77 2.76
N HIS A 33 -2.71 30.50 2.82
CA HIS A 33 -2.26 29.49 1.85
C HIS A 33 -2.57 29.98 0.44
N SER A 34 -1.57 29.99 -0.44
CA SER A 34 -1.61 30.72 -1.70
C SER A 34 -1.10 29.85 -2.85
N VAL A 35 -1.50 30.19 -4.07
CA VAL A 35 -0.85 29.69 -5.29
C VAL A 35 0.33 30.60 -5.60
N ILE A 36 1.53 30.04 -5.71
CA ILE A 36 2.76 30.76 -6.07
C ILE A 36 3.30 30.24 -7.41
N MET A 37 4.23 30.98 -8.01
CA MET A 37 4.92 30.55 -9.23
C MET A 37 6.34 30.10 -8.88
N ALA A 38 6.72 28.89 -9.29
CA ALA A 38 8.08 28.37 -9.20
C ALA A 38 8.50 27.83 -10.57
N ASP A 39 9.61 28.33 -11.11
CA ASP A 39 10.14 27.94 -12.43
C ASP A 39 9.10 27.96 -13.57
N GLY A 40 8.21 28.94 -13.54
CA GLY A 40 7.15 29.11 -14.54
C GLY A 40 5.95 28.17 -14.37
N MET A 41 5.87 27.40 -13.28
CA MET A 41 4.74 26.55 -12.93
C MET A 41 4.02 27.05 -11.67
N LEU A 42 2.68 27.07 -11.72
CA LEU A 42 1.86 27.35 -10.53
C LEU A 42 1.92 26.17 -9.55
N THR A 43 2.26 26.44 -8.30
CA THR A 43 2.36 25.46 -7.22
C THR A 43 1.74 25.99 -5.93
N GLU A 44 1.49 25.12 -4.97
CA GLU A 44 1.05 25.51 -3.63
C GLU A 44 2.19 26.15 -2.82
N SER A 45 1.85 27.14 -1.98
CA SER A 45 2.68 27.50 -0.84
C SER A 45 2.56 26.41 0.25
N TYR A 46 3.37 26.49 1.30
CA TYR A 46 3.31 25.52 2.39
C TYR A 46 2.02 25.68 3.21
N LEU A 47 1.16 24.66 3.22
CA LEU A 47 0.02 24.56 4.14
C LEU A 47 0.48 23.93 5.47
N ASP A 48 0.47 24.72 6.54
CA ASP A 48 0.89 24.23 7.86
C ASP A 48 -0.19 23.36 8.54
N THR A 49 -0.24 22.08 8.21
CA THR A 49 -1.20 21.12 8.77
C THR A 49 -0.73 20.49 10.08
N GLY A 50 0.27 21.07 10.76
CA GLY A 50 0.83 20.50 12.00
C GLY A 50 2.14 19.73 11.83
N ASN A 51 2.63 19.61 10.60
CA ASN A 51 3.84 18.87 10.25
C ASN A 51 5.14 19.69 10.42
N ARG A 52 5.05 20.95 10.86
CA ARG A 52 6.19 21.88 10.99
C ARG A 52 7.38 21.33 11.77
N ARG A 53 7.12 20.50 12.80
CA ARG A 53 8.16 19.87 13.64
C ARG A 53 9.03 18.86 12.89
N SER A 54 8.62 18.43 11.71
CA SER A 54 9.35 17.46 10.87
C SER A 54 10.47 18.12 10.06
N PHE A 55 10.58 19.45 10.08
CA PHE A 55 11.60 20.17 9.31
C PHE A 55 12.87 20.42 10.12
N SER A 56 14.02 20.14 9.50
CA SER A 56 15.31 20.53 10.07
C SER A 56 15.50 22.04 9.92
N GLN A 57 15.45 22.77 11.03
CA GLN A 57 15.85 24.18 11.06
C GLN A 57 17.29 24.28 11.57
N LYS A 58 18.24 24.54 10.68
CA LYS A 58 19.61 24.91 11.07
C LYS A 58 19.67 26.42 11.29
N GLY A 59 19.74 26.88 12.54
CA GLY A 59 19.95 28.30 12.87
C GLY A 59 19.33 28.77 14.18
N LYS A 60 19.58 30.05 14.51
CA LYS A 60 19.11 30.75 15.73
C LYS A 60 17.71 31.37 15.60
N VAL A 61 16.89 30.87 14.67
CA VAL A 61 15.54 31.41 14.41
C VAL A 61 14.54 30.64 15.26
N THR A 62 13.77 31.35 16.10
CA THR A 62 12.72 30.79 16.94
C THR A 62 11.66 30.11 16.05
N SER A 63 11.34 28.84 16.30
CA SER A 63 10.23 28.15 15.63
C SER A 63 8.93 28.91 15.90
N ILE A 64 8.31 29.46 14.86
CA ILE A 64 6.94 29.98 14.92
C ILE A 64 6.01 28.80 15.24
N SER A 65 5.00 29.02 16.09
CA SER A 65 4.03 27.99 16.47
C SER A 65 3.27 27.47 15.25
N SER A 66 3.03 26.15 15.21
CA SER A 66 2.24 25.51 14.15
C SER A 66 0.80 26.03 14.13
N ARG A 67 0.26 26.27 12.94
CA ARG A 67 -1.13 26.72 12.74
C ARG A 67 -2.15 25.58 12.72
N ASN A 68 -1.71 24.33 12.49
CA ASN A 68 -2.57 23.14 12.39
C ASN A 68 -3.79 23.33 11.47
N LEU A 69 -3.56 23.92 10.30
CA LEU A 69 -4.58 24.15 9.29
C LEU A 69 -5.10 22.84 8.69
N THR A 70 -6.28 22.92 8.07
CA THR A 70 -6.83 21.83 7.26
C THR A 70 -6.90 22.25 5.80
N TRP A 71 -7.13 21.31 4.89
CA TRP A 71 -7.34 21.59 3.46
C TRP A 71 -8.52 22.54 3.18
N LYS A 72 -9.39 22.83 4.16
CA LYS A 72 -10.41 23.88 4.05
C LYS A 72 -9.82 25.29 3.94
N ALA A 73 -8.62 25.51 4.48
CA ALA A 73 -7.91 26.78 4.43
C ALA A 73 -6.99 26.88 3.19
N ALA A 74 -7.02 25.90 2.29
CA ALA A 74 -6.15 25.90 1.12
C ALA A 74 -6.69 26.84 0.01
N ALA A 75 -5.82 27.64 -0.60
CA ALA A 75 -6.10 28.44 -1.81
C ALA A 75 -6.85 27.71 -2.95
N ALA A 76 -6.74 26.38 -3.03
CA ALA A 76 -7.54 25.57 -3.93
C ALA A 76 -7.80 24.20 -3.31
N PRO A 77 -8.91 23.53 -3.66
CA PRO A 77 -9.19 22.19 -3.15
C PRO A 77 -8.21 21.16 -3.74
N LEU A 78 -7.82 20.19 -2.91
CA LEU A 78 -7.06 19.02 -3.31
C LEU A 78 -7.90 18.11 -4.23
N MET A 79 -7.30 17.65 -5.32
CA MET A 79 -7.89 16.71 -6.26
C MET A 79 -7.04 15.45 -6.31
N VAL A 80 -7.66 14.31 -5.99
CA VAL A 80 -7.04 12.97 -6.00
C VAL A 80 -7.93 11.91 -6.66
N SER A 81 -9.09 12.31 -7.23
CA SER A 81 -9.99 11.38 -7.92
C SER A 81 -9.38 10.91 -9.23
N ARG A 82 -9.37 9.58 -9.42
CA ARG A 82 -8.88 8.93 -10.63
C ARG A 82 -9.63 9.43 -11.86
N GLU A 83 -10.94 9.59 -11.76
CA GLU A 83 -11.83 9.99 -12.86
C GLU A 83 -11.45 11.36 -13.43
N THR A 84 -10.88 12.23 -12.59
CA THR A 84 -10.39 13.55 -13.02
C THR A 84 -8.92 13.50 -13.46
N ILE A 85 -8.08 12.74 -12.76
CA ILE A 85 -6.61 12.79 -12.94
C ILE A 85 -6.15 11.89 -14.09
N GLU A 86 -6.73 10.71 -14.26
CA GLU A 86 -6.32 9.78 -15.32
C GLU A 86 -6.43 10.43 -16.72
N PRO A 87 -7.52 11.13 -17.10
CA PRO A 87 -7.56 11.84 -18.38
C PRO A 87 -6.47 12.90 -18.54
N LEU A 88 -6.17 13.67 -17.49
CA LEU A 88 -5.11 14.68 -17.51
C LEU A 88 -3.73 14.04 -17.66
N PHE A 89 -3.48 12.97 -16.90
CA PHE A 89 -2.27 12.17 -17.00
C PHE A 89 -2.05 11.70 -18.45
N ARG A 90 -3.07 11.12 -19.09
CA ARG A 90 -3.00 10.63 -20.48
C ARG A 90 -2.73 11.76 -21.48
N GLN A 91 -3.29 12.94 -21.27
CA GLN A 91 -3.00 14.10 -22.12
C GLN A 91 -1.54 14.55 -22.00
N ILE A 92 -0.99 14.57 -20.78
CA ILE A 92 0.41 14.95 -20.53
C ILE A 92 1.36 13.88 -21.11
N GLU A 93 1.05 12.60 -20.91
CA GLU A 93 1.75 11.46 -21.50
C GLU A 93 1.79 11.56 -23.03
N ALA A 94 0.64 11.67 -23.70
CA ALA A 94 0.56 11.79 -25.16
C ALA A 94 1.28 13.05 -25.71
N ARG A 95 1.33 14.13 -24.93
CA ARG A 95 2.14 15.31 -25.29
C ARG A 95 3.63 15.01 -25.19
N ALA A 96 4.07 14.31 -24.14
CA ALA A 96 5.45 13.91 -23.96
C ALA A 96 5.91 12.97 -25.09
N GLU A 97 5.05 12.05 -25.50
CA GLU A 97 5.29 11.15 -26.63
C GLU A 97 5.48 11.90 -27.94
N ARG A 98 4.54 12.80 -28.28
CA ARG A 98 4.61 13.61 -29.50
C ARG A 98 5.82 14.54 -29.54
N ALA A 99 6.27 15.01 -28.38
CA ALA A 99 7.46 15.84 -28.25
C ALA A 99 8.77 15.03 -28.25
N GLY A 100 8.71 13.69 -28.33
CA GLY A 100 9.90 12.83 -28.42
C GLY A 100 10.64 12.63 -27.10
N TYR A 101 10.00 12.85 -25.95
CA TYR A 101 10.63 12.55 -24.66
C TYR A 101 10.85 11.04 -24.51
N ALA A 102 12.11 10.67 -24.22
CA ALA A 102 12.51 9.30 -23.97
C ALA A 102 11.80 8.73 -22.72
N VAL A 103 11.63 7.40 -22.71
CA VAL A 103 11.17 6.67 -21.53
C VAL A 103 12.31 6.63 -20.51
N GLN A 104 12.05 7.15 -19.32
CA GLN A 104 13.00 7.21 -18.19
C GLN A 104 12.77 6.09 -17.18
N THR A 105 11.56 5.55 -17.13
CA THR A 105 11.17 4.47 -16.21
C THR A 105 10.49 3.36 -17.00
N GLU A 106 11.04 2.15 -16.95
CA GLU A 106 10.44 0.98 -17.60
C GLU A 106 9.21 0.49 -16.84
N SER A 107 8.25 -0.05 -17.58
CA SER A 107 7.10 -0.75 -17.01
C SER A 107 7.55 -2.07 -16.40
N ARG A 108 7.03 -2.39 -15.22
CA ARG A 108 7.31 -3.66 -14.54
C ARG A 108 6.27 -4.70 -14.92
N PRO A 109 6.66 -5.95 -15.19
CA PRO A 109 5.69 -7.02 -15.41
C PRO A 109 4.79 -7.20 -14.19
N LEU A 110 3.52 -7.54 -14.44
CA LEU A 110 2.53 -7.78 -13.40
C LEU A 110 2.15 -9.26 -13.36
N THR A 111 1.82 -9.76 -12.18
CA THR A 111 1.27 -11.09 -11.94
C THR A 111 -0.04 -11.01 -11.16
N ASN A 112 -0.94 -11.97 -11.41
CA ASN A 112 -2.14 -12.17 -10.59
C ASN A 112 -1.94 -13.26 -9.53
N ASP A 113 -0.78 -13.90 -9.50
CA ASP A 113 -0.45 -14.88 -8.46
C ASP A 113 -0.21 -14.15 -7.14
N SER A 114 -1.00 -14.50 -6.14
CA SER A 114 -0.84 -13.97 -4.78
C SER A 114 0.27 -14.64 -3.99
N ASP A 115 0.80 -15.79 -4.43
CA ASP A 115 1.69 -16.65 -3.63
C ASP A 115 1.19 -16.83 -2.18
N LEU A 116 -0.14 -16.93 -2.01
CA LEU A 116 -0.75 -16.95 -0.69
C LEU A 116 -0.37 -18.21 0.09
N HIS A 117 0.28 -18.02 1.23
CA HIS A 117 0.64 -19.08 2.16
C HIS A 117 0.62 -18.60 3.61
N LEU A 118 0.68 -19.54 4.55
CA LEU A 118 0.85 -19.20 5.96
C LEU A 118 2.28 -19.46 6.41
N LYS A 119 2.77 -18.66 7.35
CA LYS A 119 4.04 -18.88 8.04
C LYS A 119 3.83 -18.95 9.54
N THR A 120 4.33 -19.98 10.20
CA THR A 120 4.25 -20.10 11.66
C THR A 120 5.28 -19.19 12.34
N ASN A 121 5.15 -18.98 13.66
CA ASN A 121 6.15 -18.25 14.44
C ASN A 121 7.55 -18.90 14.39
N ALA A 122 7.62 -20.23 14.24
CA ALA A 122 8.87 -20.97 14.06
C ALA A 122 9.45 -20.85 12.64
N GLY A 123 8.76 -20.14 11.74
CA GLY A 123 9.20 -19.92 10.36
C GLY A 123 8.79 -20.99 9.36
N ALA A 124 8.08 -22.04 9.78
CA ALA A 124 7.59 -23.09 8.88
C ALA A 124 6.52 -22.54 7.93
N ILE A 125 6.59 -22.93 6.66
CA ILE A 125 5.62 -22.54 5.62
C ILE A 125 4.52 -23.60 5.55
N ILE A 126 3.27 -23.16 5.57
CA ILE A 126 2.08 -23.99 5.35
C ILE A 126 1.47 -23.56 4.02
N ARG A 127 1.57 -24.44 3.02
CA ARG A 127 0.99 -24.23 1.69
C ARG A 127 -0.52 -24.55 1.69
N PRO A 128 -1.31 -23.91 0.82
CA PRO A 128 -2.72 -24.20 0.70
C PRO A 128 -2.92 -25.64 0.22
N ILE A 129 -3.86 -26.37 0.83
CA ILE A 129 -4.24 -27.73 0.43
C ILE A 129 -5.38 -27.74 -0.59
N ARG A 130 -6.16 -26.66 -0.66
CA ARG A 130 -7.27 -26.49 -1.60
C ARG A 130 -7.60 -25.03 -1.77
N GLN A 131 -7.99 -24.64 -2.98
CA GLN A 131 -8.56 -23.34 -3.29
C GLN A 131 -9.85 -23.53 -4.08
N ASN A 132 -10.94 -22.92 -3.64
CA ASN A 132 -12.22 -22.99 -4.36
C ASN A 132 -13.13 -21.82 -3.95
N ASN A 133 -13.84 -21.22 -4.91
CA ASN A 133 -14.86 -20.18 -4.68
C ASN A 133 -14.39 -19.05 -3.73
N GLY A 134 -13.18 -18.53 -3.94
CA GLY A 134 -12.61 -17.47 -3.11
C GLY A 134 -12.23 -17.90 -1.69
N ARG A 135 -12.24 -19.20 -1.36
CA ARG A 135 -11.74 -19.72 -0.09
C ARG A 135 -10.48 -20.54 -0.28
N VAL A 136 -9.49 -20.27 0.57
CA VAL A 136 -8.19 -20.94 0.59
C VAL A 136 -8.06 -21.72 1.89
N MET A 137 -7.75 -23.01 1.76
CA MET A 137 -7.76 -23.98 2.85
C MET A 137 -6.34 -24.35 3.28
N PHE A 138 -6.07 -24.38 4.58
CA PHE A 138 -4.78 -24.72 5.16
C PHE A 138 -4.91 -25.74 6.28
N MET A 139 -4.00 -26.71 6.33
CA MET A 139 -3.84 -27.59 7.49
C MET A 139 -2.94 -26.93 8.52
N ILE A 140 -3.46 -26.67 9.72
CA ILE A 140 -2.73 -26.04 10.81
C ILE A 140 -2.23 -27.11 11.80
N PRO A 141 -0.91 -27.27 11.97
CA PRO A 141 -0.34 -28.20 12.95
C PRO A 141 -0.77 -27.91 14.39
N SER A 142 -0.65 -28.91 15.26
CA SER A 142 -0.84 -28.74 16.70
C SER A 142 0.21 -27.80 17.30
N GLY A 143 -0.14 -27.06 18.35
CA GLY A 143 0.79 -26.16 19.05
C GLY A 143 1.07 -24.84 18.31
N VAL A 144 0.44 -24.59 17.18
CA VAL A 144 0.49 -23.29 16.50
C VAL A 144 -0.58 -22.37 17.08
N GLU A 145 -0.15 -21.30 17.74
CA GLU A 145 -1.02 -20.27 18.33
C GLU A 145 -1.25 -19.08 17.40
N ASN A 146 -0.28 -18.81 16.52
CA ASN A 146 -0.32 -17.70 15.58
C ASN A 146 0.26 -18.14 14.24
N VAL A 147 -0.30 -17.59 13.18
CA VAL A 147 0.24 -17.68 11.82
C VAL A 147 0.37 -16.29 11.24
N ARG A 148 1.23 -16.13 10.24
CA ARG A 148 1.26 -14.95 9.39
C ARG A 148 0.72 -15.32 8.01
N ILE A 149 -0.25 -14.55 7.53
CA ILE A 149 -0.75 -14.61 6.15
C ILE A 149 0.24 -13.87 5.27
N ILE A 150 0.95 -14.62 4.42
CA ILE A 150 1.94 -14.11 3.50
C ILE A 150 1.37 -14.12 2.09
N SER A 151 1.55 -13.03 1.35
CA SER A 151 1.21 -12.95 -0.06
C SER A 151 2.11 -11.94 -0.76
N ASN A 152 2.18 -12.01 -2.09
CA ASN A 152 2.56 -10.88 -2.90
C ASN A 152 1.70 -9.68 -2.51
N ALA A 153 2.31 -8.49 -2.57
CA ALA A 153 1.64 -7.25 -2.27
C ALA A 153 2.21 -6.13 -3.12
N SER A 154 1.36 -5.18 -3.49
CA SER A 154 1.76 -4.02 -4.29
C SER A 154 0.85 -2.85 -3.97
N ARG A 155 1.29 -1.65 -4.33
CA ARG A 155 0.47 -0.45 -4.18
C ARG A 155 -0.39 -0.26 -5.42
N PRO A 156 -1.68 0.07 -5.29
CA PRO A 156 -2.54 0.37 -6.44
C PRO A 156 -1.94 1.45 -7.37
N CYS A 157 -1.28 2.47 -6.81
CA CYS A 157 -0.59 3.50 -7.59
C CYS A 157 0.59 2.98 -8.45
N ASP A 158 1.11 1.79 -8.16
CA ASP A 158 2.22 1.20 -8.93
C ASP A 158 1.72 0.20 -9.99
N VAL A 159 0.57 -0.45 -9.78
CA VAL A 159 0.06 -1.51 -10.66
C VAL A 159 -1.09 -1.07 -11.57
N ILE A 160 -1.90 -0.08 -11.15
CA ILE A 160 -2.93 0.53 -12.00
C ILE A 160 -2.34 1.76 -12.71
N GLY A 161 -1.61 2.58 -11.95
CA GLY A 161 -0.89 3.74 -12.45
C GLY A 161 -0.83 4.89 -11.45
N PRO A 162 0.08 5.86 -11.65
CA PRO A 162 0.34 6.92 -10.65
C PRO A 162 -0.86 7.82 -10.37
N PHE A 163 -1.80 7.91 -11.31
CA PHE A 163 -3.07 8.63 -11.18
C PHE A 163 -4.05 8.02 -10.16
N VAL A 164 -3.69 6.92 -9.48
CA VAL A 164 -4.40 6.37 -8.32
C VAL A 164 -3.75 6.87 -7.02
N ASP A 165 -4.57 7.39 -6.09
CA ASP A 165 -4.06 7.94 -4.82
C ASP A 165 -3.81 6.87 -3.74
N ASP A 166 -4.36 5.67 -3.89
CA ASP A 166 -4.13 4.60 -2.94
C ASP A 166 -2.67 4.12 -3.00
N ARG A 167 -1.92 4.49 -1.95
CA ARG A 167 -0.50 4.17 -1.75
C ARG A 167 -0.30 3.04 -0.74
N ARG A 168 -1.38 2.42 -0.26
CA ARG A 168 -1.27 1.30 0.69
C ARG A 168 -0.63 0.11 -0.01
N GLN A 169 0.23 -0.60 0.71
CA GLN A 169 0.72 -1.90 0.26
C GLN A 169 -0.41 -2.91 0.49
N LEU A 170 -1.00 -3.45 -0.57
CA LEU A 170 -2.16 -4.35 -0.49
C LEU A 170 -1.77 -5.76 -0.93
N GLY A 171 -1.95 -6.73 -0.03
CA GLY A 171 -1.75 -8.16 -0.29
C GLY A 171 -3.04 -8.82 -0.77
N VAL A 172 -3.78 -9.43 0.16
CA VAL A 172 -5.09 -10.03 -0.09
C VAL A 172 -6.16 -9.39 0.80
N LEU A 173 -7.36 -9.21 0.27
CA LEU A 173 -8.52 -8.73 1.03
C LEU A 173 -9.17 -9.91 1.71
N VAL A 174 -9.00 -10.01 3.02
CA VAL A 174 -9.50 -11.14 3.81
C VAL A 174 -10.88 -10.79 4.36
N GLY A 175 -11.85 -11.66 4.09
CA GLY A 175 -13.17 -11.62 4.70
C GLY A 175 -13.25 -12.56 5.91
N THR A 176 -14.15 -13.54 5.82
CA THR A 176 -14.35 -14.54 6.89
C THR A 176 -13.14 -15.47 7.03
N VAL A 177 -12.69 -15.68 8.27
CA VAL A 177 -11.70 -16.72 8.60
C VAL A 177 -12.35 -17.73 9.52
N THR A 178 -12.33 -19.01 9.13
CA THR A 178 -12.95 -20.10 9.89
C THR A 178 -11.92 -21.16 10.22
N LEU A 179 -11.90 -21.61 11.47
CA LEU A 179 -11.08 -22.70 11.97
C LEU A 179 -11.98 -23.88 12.34
N PHE A 180 -11.78 -25.02 11.69
CA PHE A 180 -12.44 -26.29 11.96
C PHE A 180 -11.51 -27.16 12.81
N GLU A 181 -11.92 -27.43 14.04
CA GLU A 181 -11.24 -28.30 14.99
C GLU A 181 -12.11 -29.55 15.25
N SER A 182 -11.53 -30.61 15.82
CA SER A 182 -12.20 -31.91 15.95
C SER A 182 -13.55 -31.87 16.68
N ASN A 183 -13.78 -30.89 17.56
CA ASN A 183 -14.99 -30.78 18.38
C ASN A 183 -15.75 -29.46 18.19
N ARG A 184 -15.25 -28.51 17.38
CA ARG A 184 -15.86 -27.19 17.23
C ARG A 184 -15.43 -26.48 15.94
N THR A 185 -16.28 -25.58 15.48
CA THR A 185 -15.95 -24.62 14.42
C THR A 185 -15.91 -23.23 15.03
N ARG A 186 -14.86 -22.45 14.73
CA ARG A 186 -14.67 -21.08 15.23
C ARG A 186 -14.51 -20.12 14.06
N THR A 187 -15.16 -18.97 14.13
CA THR A 187 -14.84 -17.84 13.25
C THR A 187 -13.83 -16.96 13.97
N LEU A 188 -12.70 -16.69 13.33
CA LEU A 188 -11.69 -15.75 13.84
C LEU A 188 -12.06 -14.36 13.34
N THR A 189 -12.21 -13.42 14.27
CA THR A 189 -12.63 -12.04 13.97
C THR A 189 -11.66 -11.00 14.50
N ASP A 190 -10.57 -11.39 15.15
CA ASP A 190 -9.57 -10.47 15.72
C ASP A 190 -9.04 -9.50 14.66
N HIS A 191 -8.84 -9.96 13.42
CA HIS A 191 -8.40 -9.13 12.31
C HIS A 191 -9.39 -8.00 11.97
N LEU A 192 -10.67 -8.10 12.34
CA LEU A 192 -11.68 -7.06 12.11
C LEU A 192 -11.80 -6.06 13.27
N HIS A 193 -11.23 -6.36 14.45
CA HIS A 193 -11.46 -5.55 15.66
C HIS A 193 -10.18 -4.94 16.21
N ASP A 194 -9.04 -5.61 16.08
CA ASP A 194 -7.75 -5.09 16.56
C ASP A 194 -7.11 -4.17 15.52
N ALA A 195 -7.28 -2.86 15.69
CA ALA A 195 -6.69 -1.85 14.81
C ALA A 195 -5.15 -1.88 14.78
N GLN A 196 -4.50 -2.39 15.83
CA GLN A 196 -3.04 -2.46 15.96
C GLN A 196 -2.45 -3.80 15.49
N LEU A 197 -3.30 -4.70 14.99
CA LEU A 197 -2.85 -6.01 14.53
C LEU A 197 -1.83 -5.88 13.38
N SER A 198 -0.64 -6.42 13.61
CA SER A 198 0.50 -6.28 12.70
C SER A 198 0.20 -6.76 11.28
N GLY A 199 0.48 -5.92 10.29
CA GLY A 199 0.41 -6.27 8.87
C GLY A 199 -0.99 -6.20 8.24
N TRP A 200 -1.93 -5.53 8.91
CA TRP A 200 -3.26 -5.26 8.40
C TRP A 200 -3.48 -3.76 8.15
N SER A 201 -4.27 -3.43 7.13
CA SER A 201 -4.68 -2.05 6.80
C SER A 201 -5.87 -1.58 7.67
N ASN A 202 -6.68 -0.62 7.23
CA ASN A 202 -7.96 -0.32 7.88
C ASN A 202 -9.03 -1.38 7.51
N VAL A 203 -10.02 -1.55 8.38
CA VAL A 203 -11.19 -2.41 8.12
C VAL A 203 -12.07 -1.74 7.07
N GLU A 204 -12.44 -2.51 6.05
CA GLU A 204 -13.29 -2.11 4.94
C GLU A 204 -14.70 -2.69 5.16
N GLU A 205 -15.72 -1.85 5.09
CA GLU A 205 -17.14 -2.24 5.21
C GLU A 205 -17.49 -3.06 6.47
N GLY A 206 -16.65 -3.00 7.52
CA GLY A 206 -16.82 -3.73 8.78
C GLY A 206 -16.64 -5.25 8.70
N THR A 207 -16.40 -5.82 7.52
CA THR A 207 -16.44 -7.29 7.32
C THR A 207 -15.19 -7.86 6.66
N MET A 208 -14.30 -7.00 6.16
CA MET A 208 -13.09 -7.42 5.47
C MET A 208 -11.94 -6.46 5.71
N ARG A 209 -10.72 -6.93 5.52
CA ARG A 209 -9.51 -6.14 5.76
C ARG A 209 -8.38 -6.57 4.85
N TRP A 210 -7.70 -5.60 4.23
CA TRP A 210 -6.51 -5.88 3.44
C TRP A 210 -5.32 -6.24 4.33
N THR A 211 -4.61 -7.31 3.96
CA THR A 211 -3.25 -7.54 4.45
C THR A 211 -2.28 -6.60 3.75
N SER A 212 -1.11 -6.35 4.35
CA SER A 212 0.00 -5.63 3.71
C SER A 212 1.06 -6.54 3.08
N GLY A 213 0.67 -7.78 2.74
CA GLY A 213 1.56 -8.86 2.27
C GLY A 213 2.14 -9.73 3.37
N ASN A 214 2.03 -9.33 4.64
CA ASN A 214 2.51 -10.12 5.77
C ASN A 214 1.74 -9.80 7.06
N ALA A 215 0.59 -10.45 7.26
CA ALA A 215 -0.37 -10.11 8.31
C ALA A 215 -0.43 -11.16 9.43
N LEU A 216 -0.36 -10.73 10.69
CA LEU A 216 -0.49 -11.61 11.85
C LEU A 216 -1.95 -12.06 12.03
N LEU A 217 -2.18 -13.36 12.21
CA LEU A 217 -3.48 -13.93 12.52
C LEU A 217 -3.37 -14.80 13.79
N PRO A 218 -3.86 -14.31 14.94
CA PRO A 218 -3.99 -15.11 16.14
C PRO A 218 -5.02 -16.22 15.97
N LEU A 219 -4.71 -17.43 16.45
CA LEU A 219 -5.62 -18.58 16.42
C LEU A 219 -6.32 -18.78 17.76
N GLY A 220 -5.86 -18.10 18.81
CA GLY A 220 -6.30 -18.28 20.20
C GLY A 220 -5.97 -19.68 20.75
N GLU A 221 -6.55 -20.02 21.90
CA GLU A 221 -6.34 -21.31 22.55
C GLU A 221 -6.89 -22.48 21.71
N ARG A 222 -6.07 -23.51 21.56
CA ARG A 222 -6.38 -24.72 20.80
C ARG A 222 -6.11 -25.97 21.65
N ALA A 223 -6.85 -27.03 21.37
CA ALA A 223 -6.65 -28.30 22.07
C ALA A 223 -5.23 -28.85 21.81
N PRO A 224 -4.50 -29.28 22.86
CA PRO A 224 -3.18 -29.88 22.68
C PRO A 224 -3.20 -31.07 21.72
N GLY A 225 -2.23 -31.16 20.82
CA GLY A 225 -2.11 -32.26 19.86
C GLY A 225 -3.14 -32.27 18.72
N ALA A 226 -4.10 -31.35 18.67
CA ALA A 226 -5.12 -31.32 17.62
C ALA A 226 -4.66 -30.59 16.36
N LEU A 227 -4.83 -31.23 15.19
CA LEU A 227 -4.79 -30.56 13.90
C LEU A 227 -6.07 -29.74 13.70
N ALA A 228 -5.97 -28.68 12.90
CA ALA A 228 -7.14 -27.90 12.49
C ALA A 228 -7.11 -27.62 10.99
N LEU A 229 -8.28 -27.53 10.37
CA LEU A 229 -8.42 -27.02 9.01
C LEU A 229 -8.82 -25.54 9.11
N MET A 230 -8.08 -24.65 8.47
CA MET A 230 -8.43 -23.24 8.37
C MET A 230 -8.93 -22.92 6.96
N ALA A 231 -10.04 -22.19 6.87
CA ALA A 231 -10.54 -21.56 5.66
C ALA A 231 -10.38 -20.05 5.76
N ILE A 232 -9.69 -19.44 4.80
CA ILE A 232 -9.60 -17.99 4.64
C ILE A 232 -10.37 -17.58 3.40
N GLU A 233 -11.36 -16.71 3.55
CA GLU A 233 -12.05 -16.08 2.43
C GLU A 233 -11.22 -14.91 1.88
N VAL A 234 -10.86 -14.99 0.60
CA VAL A 234 -10.17 -13.95 -0.16
C VAL A 234 -11.20 -13.29 -1.09
N LYS A 235 -11.53 -12.03 -0.80
CA LYS A 235 -12.51 -11.24 -1.56
C LYS A 235 -11.90 -10.56 -2.78
N ALA A 236 -10.62 -10.18 -2.69
CA ALA A 236 -9.86 -9.55 -3.75
C ALA A 236 -8.36 -9.79 -3.55
N ALA A 237 -7.61 -9.79 -4.64
CA ALA A 237 -6.17 -9.99 -4.69
C ALA A 237 -5.64 -9.40 -6.00
N GLY A 238 -4.41 -8.89 -5.98
CA GLY A 238 -3.67 -8.46 -7.16
C GLY A 238 -4.30 -7.31 -7.96
N PRO A 239 -3.70 -6.98 -9.12
CA PRO A 239 -2.42 -7.50 -9.60
C PRO A 239 -1.23 -7.05 -8.73
N TYR A 240 -0.09 -7.74 -8.87
CA TYR A 240 1.15 -7.46 -8.15
C TYR A 240 2.30 -7.22 -9.12
N ILE A 241 3.26 -6.40 -8.73
CA ILE A 241 4.55 -6.30 -9.44
C ILE A 241 5.26 -7.65 -9.32
N LEU A 242 5.64 -8.23 -10.45
CA LEU A 242 6.46 -9.42 -10.50
C LEU A 242 7.92 -9.02 -10.18
N ASP A 243 8.41 -9.46 -9.03
CA ASP A 243 9.79 -9.24 -8.61
C ASP A 243 10.65 -10.41 -9.08
N GLU A 244 11.34 -10.27 -10.22
CA GLU A 244 12.16 -11.34 -10.82
C GLU A 244 13.30 -11.80 -9.90
N THR A 245 13.67 -10.97 -8.91
CA THR A 245 14.69 -11.30 -7.89
C THR A 245 14.29 -12.46 -6.96
N LEU A 246 12.99 -12.77 -6.84
CA LEU A 246 12.52 -13.93 -6.06
C LEU A 246 12.46 -15.23 -6.88
N SER A 247 12.44 -15.14 -8.22
CA SER A 247 12.31 -16.29 -9.11
C SER A 247 13.57 -17.16 -9.16
N GLU A 248 14.76 -16.58 -8.99
CA GLU A 248 16.03 -17.34 -8.97
C GLU A 248 16.15 -18.30 -7.78
N ASN A 249 15.49 -18.01 -6.65
CA ASN A 249 15.49 -18.90 -5.47
C ASN A 249 14.52 -20.09 -5.57
N HIS A 250 13.68 -20.15 -6.59
CA HIS A 250 12.82 -21.31 -6.87
C HIS A 250 13.32 -22.20 -8.00
N ALA A 251 14.21 -21.70 -8.87
CA ALA A 251 14.79 -22.49 -9.95
C ALA A 251 15.93 -23.44 -9.50
N LEU A 252 16.45 -23.29 -8.27
CA LEU A 252 17.57 -24.10 -7.75
C LEU A 252 17.14 -25.27 -6.84
N LYS A 253 15.87 -25.67 -6.87
CA LYS A 253 15.39 -26.89 -6.18
C LYS A 253 14.71 -27.83 -7.17
N VAL A 254 15.53 -28.51 -7.97
CA VAL A 254 15.18 -29.77 -8.64
C VAL A 254 16.23 -30.81 -8.24
#